data_AF-A0A433RNH7-F1
#
_entry.id   AF-A0A433RNH7-F1
#
_cell.length_a   1.000
_cell.length_b   1.000
_cell.length_c   1.000
_cell.angle_alpha   90.00
_cell.angle_beta   90.00
_cell.angle_gamma   90.00
#
_symmetry.space_group_name_H-M   'P 1'
#
loop_
_entity.id
_entity.type
_entity.pdbx_description
1 polymer ?
#
loop_
_entity_poly.entity_id
_entity_poly.type
_entity_poly.pdbx_seq_one_letter_code
_entity_poly.pdbx_strand_id
1 'polypeptide(L)' 'LELEVTKLQQTESRKQRSHILIQKGALLDKYLDAHHLSIEETEELLQLFSNFIKEKRPQRFNKST' A
#
# COMPACT_ATOMS: atom_id res chain seq x y z
N LEU A 1 15.90 18.79 23.70
CA LEU A 1 14.43 18.68 23.49
C LEU A 1 14.08 18.38 22.03
N GLU A 2 14.52 19.19 21.07
CA GLU A 2 14.14 19.02 19.64
C GLU A 2 14.56 17.68 19.01
N LEU A 3 15.76 17.18 19.34
CA LEU A 3 16.24 15.87 18.87
C LEU A 3 15.34 14.71 19.35
N GLU A 4 14.77 14.83 20.55
CA GLU A 4 13.90 13.78 21.11
C GLU A 4 12.52 13.82 20.47
N VAL A 5 11.96 15.02 20.28
CA VAL A 5 10.71 15.23 19.52
C VAL A 5 10.83 14.66 18.10
N THR A 6 11.97 14.88 17.45
CA THR A 6 12.23 14.38 16.08
C THR A 6 12.26 12.85 16.03
N LYS A 7 12.91 12.20 16.98
CA LYS A 7 12.96 10.72 17.08
C LYS A 7 11.58 10.11 17.33
N LEU A 8 10.77 10.74 18.17
CA LEU A 8 9.40 10.30 18.46
C LEU A 8 8.53 10.40 17.19
N GLN A 9 8.60 11.52 16.46
CA GLN A 9 7.89 11.69 15.18
C GLN A 9 8.32 10.66 14.13
N GLN A 10 9.61 10.35 14.04
CA GLN A 10 10.12 9.29 13.15
C GLN A 10 9.60 7.91 13.55
N THR A 11 9.43 7.64 14.84
CA THR A 11 8.91 6.35 15.32
C THR A 11 7.42 6.21 15.01
N GLU A 12 6.63 7.25 15.27
CA GLU A 12 5.21 7.27 14.93
C GLU A 12 4.97 7.16 13.41
N SER A 13 5.77 7.86 12.60
CA SER A 13 5.65 7.74 11.13
C SER A 13 5.96 6.33 10.62
N ARG A 14 6.96 5.65 11.19
CA ARG A 14 7.26 4.24 10.86
C ARG A 14 6.13 3.32 11.27
N LYS A 15 5.60 3.48 12.49
CA LYS A 15 4.46 2.70 12.99
C LYS A 15 3.23 2.87 12.09
N GLN A 16 2.93 4.10 11.71
CA GLN A 16 1.82 4.40 10.80
C GLN A 16 2.02 3.76 9.42
N ARG A 17 3.24 3.81 8.87
CA ARG A 17 3.58 3.16 7.59
C ARG A 17 3.39 1.64 7.68
N SER A 18 3.90 1.00 8.72
CA SER A 18 3.72 -0.44 8.92
C SER A 18 2.25 -0.83 9.05
N HIS A 19 1.47 -0.05 9.81
CA HIS A 19 0.03 -0.28 9.95
C HIS A 19 -0.71 -0.18 8.60
N ILE A 20 -0.38 0.82 7.77
CA ILE A 20 -0.95 0.97 6.42
C ILE A 20 -0.55 -0.22 5.53
N LEU A 21 0.71 -0.67 5.59
CA LEU A 21 1.18 -1.81 4.80
C LEU A 21 0.44 -3.10 5.19
N ILE A 22 0.23 -3.35 6.48
CA ILE A 22 -0.54 -4.50 6.98
C ILE A 22 -1.97 -4.45 6.46
N GLN A 23 -2.63 -3.29 6.57
CA GLN A 23 -4.01 -3.13 6.07
C GLN A 23 -4.10 -3.34 4.55
N LYS A 24 -3.13 -2.80 3.79
CA LYS A 24 -3.09 -2.99 2.34
C LYS A 24 -2.83 -4.45 1.94
N GLY A 25 -1.95 -5.15 2.66
CA GLY A 25 -1.73 -6.60 2.48
C GLY A 25 -3.00 -7.40 2.72
N ALA A 26 -3.71 -7.16 3.83
CA ALA A 26 -4.97 -7.84 4.12
C ALA A 26 -6.06 -7.60 3.05
N LEU A 27 -6.09 -6.42 2.43
CA LEU A 27 -7.00 -6.14 1.31
C LEU A 27 -6.58 -6.89 0.04
N LEU A 28 -5.27 -7.02 -0.21
CA LEU A 28 -4.75 -7.81 -1.33
C LEU A 28 -5.17 -9.27 -1.20
N ASP A 29 -4.99 -9.86 -0.02
CA ASP A 29 -5.42 -11.23 0.27
C ASP A 29 -6.92 -11.39 0.10
N LYS A 30 -7.72 -10.47 0.64
CA LYS A 30 -9.18 -10.55 0.60
C LYS A 30 -9.77 -10.49 -0.82
N TYR A 31 -9.20 -9.65 -1.68
CA TYR A 31 -9.81 -9.37 -2.99
C TYR A 31 -9.13 -10.09 -4.15
N LEU A 32 -7.87 -10.51 -3.99
CA LEU A 32 -7.09 -11.16 -5.03
C LEU A 32 -6.57 -12.54 -4.61
N ASP A 33 -6.93 -13.06 -3.43
CA ASP A 33 -6.46 -14.33 -2.87
C ASP A 33 -4.93 -14.47 -2.84
N ALA A 34 -4.22 -13.35 -2.73
CA ALA A 34 -2.77 -13.27 -2.92
C ALA A 34 -1.91 -13.84 -1.78
N HIS A 35 -2.50 -14.36 -0.70
CA HIS A 35 -1.77 -14.79 0.50
C HIS A 35 -0.73 -15.90 0.26
N HIS A 36 -0.89 -16.67 -0.82
CA HIS A 36 -0.01 -17.76 -1.21
C HIS A 36 1.07 -17.34 -2.21
N LEU A 37 0.98 -16.12 -2.76
CA LEU A 37 1.88 -15.63 -3.78
C LEU A 37 3.20 -15.16 -3.16
N SER A 38 4.30 -15.38 -3.87
CA SER A 38 5.57 -14.74 -3.56
C SER A 38 5.50 -13.22 -3.84
N ILE A 39 6.55 -12.50 -3.45
CA ILE A 39 6.68 -11.07 -3.74
C ILE A 39 6.72 -10.85 -5.26
N GLU A 40 7.45 -11.69 -5.98
CA GLU A 40 7.61 -11.65 -7.43
C GLU A 40 6.28 -11.93 -8.13
N GLU A 41 5.58 -13.00 -7.73
CA GLU A 41 4.25 -13.34 -8.29
C GLU A 41 3.22 -12.24 -8.00
N THR A 42 3.27 -11.63 -6.81
CA THR A 42 2.43 -10.49 -6.45
C THR A 42 2.72 -9.29 -7.36
N GLU A 43 3.98 -9.02 -7.65
CA GLU A 43 4.37 -7.95 -8.57
C GLU A 43 3.83 -8.21 -9.99
N GLU A 44 4.04 -9.41 -10.53
CA GLU A 44 3.52 -9.80 -11.84
C GLU A 44 2.00 -9.63 -11.94
N LEU A 45 1.28 -10.11 -10.92
CA LEU A 45 -0.18 -9.94 -10.81
C LEU A 45 -0.58 -8.46 -10.84
N LEU A 46 0.06 -7.63 -10.02
CA LEU A 46 -0.25 -6.21 -9.94
C LEU A 46 0.09 -5.48 -11.25
N GLN A 47 1.19 -5.83 -11.91
CA GLN A 47 1.58 -5.27 -13.19
C GLN A 47 0.54 -5.58 -14.27
N LEU A 48 0.11 -6.85 -14.37
CA LEU A 48 -0.88 -7.32 -15.34
C LEU A 48 -2.19 -6.52 -15.27
N PHE A 49 -2.68 -6.26 -14.06
CA PHE A 49 -3.93 -5.52 -13.86
C PHE A 49 -3.76 -4.01 -13.77
N SER A 50 -2.54 -3.49 -13.67
CA SER A 50 -2.29 -2.07 -13.42
C SER A 50 -2.91 -1.16 -14.48
N ASN A 51 -2.80 -1.52 -15.76
CA ASN A 51 -3.35 -0.74 -16.87
C ASN A 51 -4.89 -0.77 -16.85
N PHE A 52 -5.47 -1.97 -16.72
CA PHE A 52 -6.92 -2.13 -16.61
C PHE A 52 -7.52 -1.32 -15.44
N ILE A 53 -6.91 -1.40 -14.25
CA ILE A 53 -7.37 -0.66 -13.07
C ILE A 53 -7.24 0.84 -13.29
N LYS A 54 -6.14 1.33 -13.89
CA LYS A 54 -5.94 2.76 -14.19
C LYS A 54 -7.00 3.28 -15.16
N GLU A 55 -7.31 2.53 -16.21
CA GLU A 55 -8.32 2.92 -17.21
C GLU A 55 -9.74 2.91 -16.66
N LYS A 56 -10.07 1.95 -15.79
CA LYS A 56 -11.40 1.83 -15.18
C LYS A 56 -11.54 2.65 -13.89
N ARG A 57 -10.49 3.35 -13.45
CA ARG A 57 -10.48 4.06 -12.17
C ARG A 57 -11.50 5.20 -12.16
N PRO A 58 -12.48 5.18 -11.24
CA PRO A 58 -13.40 6.31 -11.08
C PRO A 58 -12.65 7.61 -10.70
N GLN A 59 -13.09 8.75 -11.25
CA GLN A 59 -12.42 10.05 -11.04
C GLN A 59 -12.23 10.41 -9.56
N ARG A 60 -13.14 9.98 -8.67
CA ARG A 60 -13.04 10.21 -7.21
C ARG A 60 -11.76 9.64 -6.57
N PHE A 61 -11.05 8.75 -7.25
CA PHE A 61 -9.79 8.17 -6.78
C PHE A 61 -8.55 8.70 -7.51
N ASN A 62 -8.73 9.63 -8.45
CA ASN A 62 -7.61 10.32 -9.09
C ASN A 62 -7.00 11.28 -8.05
N LYS A 63 -5.67 11.40 -8.07
CA LYS A 63 -5.04 12.47 -7.29
C LYS A 63 -5.52 13.79 -7.88
N SER A 64 -6.16 14.64 -7.07
CA SER A 64 -6.31 16.05 -7.40
C SER A 64 -4.90 16.58 -7.63
N THR A 65 -4.58 16.91 -8.88
CA THR A 65 -3.31 17.56 -9.22
C THR A 65 -3.38 19.01 -8.80
#